data_AF-K0K791-F1
#
_entry.id   AF-K0K791-F1
#
_cell.length_a   1.000
_cell.length_b   1.000
_cell.length_c   1.000
_cell.angle_alpha   90.00
_cell.angle_beta   90.00
_cell.angle_gamma   90.00
#
_symmetry.space_group_name_H-M   'P 1'
#
loop_
_entity.id
_entity.type
_entity.pdbx_description
1 polymer ?
#
loop_
_entity_poly.entity_id
_entity_poly.type
_entity_poly.pdbx_seq_one_letter_code
_entity_poly.pdbx_strand_id
1 'polypeptide(L)'
;MARFRVLAHVAAAATVAAGLLTAVFTGTASACSCYPGDNESWRYARANHVFVGVVTAKHREVRDPSGADDRFIYTVIVNKEYKGDVPRRVYVATHVQGTACGIDLQIGSKYLVFGKGDSSDRRVESGLCDGTRLASGGPPVTTGLPTSTTVTPTCSTSTAPST
;
A
#
# COMPACT_ATOMS: atom_id res chain seq x y z
N MET A 1 54.57 28.61 -9.49
CA MET A 1 53.84 28.32 -8.23
C MET A 1 52.37 28.75 -8.26
N ALA A 2 51.99 29.91 -8.82
CA ALA A 2 50.59 30.36 -8.88
C ALA A 2 49.66 29.44 -9.71
N ARG A 3 50.16 28.87 -10.82
CA ARG A 3 49.37 28.02 -11.74
C ARG A 3 48.96 26.67 -11.13
N PHE A 4 49.79 26.11 -10.25
CA PHE A 4 49.48 24.87 -9.52
C PHE A 4 48.40 25.08 -8.45
N ARG A 5 48.39 26.23 -7.78
CA ARG A 5 47.34 26.58 -6.80
C ARG A 5 45.99 26.78 -7.46
N VAL A 6 45.97 27.43 -8.62
CA VAL A 6 44.74 27.63 -9.42
C VAL A 6 44.15 26.29 -9.89
N LEU A 7 44.99 25.36 -10.38
CA LEU A 7 44.53 24.04 -10.81
C LEU A 7 43.94 23.20 -9.65
N ALA A 8 44.55 23.27 -8.45
CA ALA A 8 44.04 22.58 -7.26
C ALA A 8 42.68 23.13 -6.79
N HIS A 9 42.47 24.44 -6.87
CA HIS A 9 41.19 25.06 -6.50
C HIS A 9 40.06 24.74 -7.49
N VAL A 10 40.37 24.68 -8.79
CA VAL A 10 39.39 24.30 -9.83
C VAL A 10 38.97 22.83 -9.68
N ALA A 11 39.91 21.93 -9.40
CA ALA A 11 39.60 20.52 -9.15
C ALA A 11 38.72 20.34 -7.90
N ALA A 12 39.03 21.05 -6.80
CA ALA A 12 38.24 21.00 -5.58
C ALA A 12 36.81 21.55 -5.80
N ALA A 13 36.67 22.68 -6.51
CA ALA A 13 35.37 23.26 -6.83
C ALA A 13 34.53 22.33 -7.72
N ALA A 14 35.14 21.66 -8.70
CA ALA A 14 34.47 20.68 -9.56
C ALA A 14 33.96 19.47 -8.76
N THR A 15 34.73 18.96 -7.80
CA THR A 15 34.29 17.85 -6.93
C THR A 15 33.15 18.23 -6.00
N VAL A 16 33.17 19.45 -5.44
CA VAL A 16 32.07 19.95 -4.59
C VAL A 16 30.80 20.17 -5.40
N ALA A 17 30.91 20.75 -6.60
CA ALA A 17 29.77 20.93 -7.49
C ALA A 17 29.16 19.60 -7.95
N ALA A 18 30.00 18.61 -8.29
CA ALA A 18 29.54 17.27 -8.65
C ALA A 18 28.82 16.56 -7.49
N GLY A 19 29.30 16.70 -6.24
CA GLY A 19 28.65 16.15 -5.05
C GLY A 19 27.30 16.81 -4.73
N LEU A 20 27.19 18.12 -4.94
CA LEU A 20 25.93 18.86 -4.75
C LEU A 20 24.87 18.48 -5.80
N LEU A 21 25.26 18.16 -7.03
CA LEU A 21 24.34 17.75 -8.09
C LEU A 21 23.69 16.37 -7.84
N THR A 22 24.37 15.46 -7.13
CA THR A 22 23.80 14.14 -6.79
C THR A 22 22.74 14.18 -5.67
N ALA A 23 22.71 15.23 -4.86
CA ALA A 23 21.77 15.35 -3.73
C ALA A 23 20.35 15.79 -4.14
N VAL A 24 20.15 16.29 -5.35
CA VAL A 24 18.87 16.89 -5.79
C VAL A 24 17.91 15.85 -6.42
N PHE A 25 18.39 14.65 -6.73
CA PHE A 25 17.59 13.57 -7.34
C PHE A 25 17.02 12.56 -6.34
N THR A 26 16.83 12.93 -5.07
CA THR A 26 15.99 12.15 -4.15
C THR A 26 14.52 12.40 -4.47
N GLY A 27 14.06 11.91 -5.63
CA GLY A 27 12.64 11.82 -5.91
C GLY A 27 11.98 10.99 -4.82
N THR A 28 10.93 11.50 -4.19
CA THR A 28 10.11 10.73 -3.26
C THR A 28 9.56 9.53 -4.03
N ALA A 29 10.11 8.35 -3.78
CA ALA A 29 9.59 7.12 -4.34
C ALA A 29 8.15 6.96 -3.83
N SER A 30 7.17 7.31 -4.67
CA SER A 30 5.77 7.00 -4.43
C SER A 30 5.59 5.50 -4.69
N ALA A 31 6.06 4.68 -3.75
CA ALA A 31 6.01 3.22 -3.88
C ALA A 31 4.57 2.69 -3.72
N CYS A 32 3.73 3.41 -2.96
CA CYS A 32 2.32 3.05 -2.84
C CYS A 32 1.48 3.79 -3.89
N SER A 33 1.16 3.09 -4.97
CA SER A 33 0.10 3.49 -5.91
C SER A 33 -0.86 2.31 -6.09
N CYS A 34 -2.14 2.53 -5.80
CA CYS A 34 -3.15 1.51 -6.00
C CYS A 34 -3.52 1.41 -7.48
N TYR A 35 -3.93 0.22 -7.93
CA TYR A 35 -4.29 0.00 -9.32
C TYR A 35 -5.45 0.93 -9.76
N PRO A 36 -5.27 1.72 -10.84
CA PRO A 36 -6.32 2.60 -11.34
C PRO A 36 -7.49 1.78 -11.89
N GLY A 37 -8.71 2.09 -11.44
CA GLY A 37 -9.93 1.35 -11.79
C GLY A 37 -10.29 0.20 -10.85
N ASP A 38 -9.50 -0.01 -9.78
CA ASP A 38 -9.86 -0.93 -8.70
C ASP A 38 -11.09 -0.41 -7.93
N ASN A 39 -12.10 -1.26 -7.79
CA ASN A 39 -13.36 -0.93 -7.12
C ASN A 39 -13.58 -1.86 -5.91
N GLU A 40 -14.52 -1.50 -5.03
CA GLU A 40 -14.75 -2.27 -3.79
C GLU A 40 -15.16 -3.73 -4.05
N SER A 41 -15.85 -4.01 -5.16
CA SER A 41 -16.23 -5.38 -5.52
C SER A 41 -15.03 -6.26 -5.89
N TRP A 42 -14.04 -5.69 -6.61
CA TRP A 42 -12.77 -6.35 -6.90
C TRP A 42 -11.95 -6.60 -5.63
N ARG A 43 -11.94 -5.63 -4.72
CA ARG A 43 -11.29 -5.74 -3.41
C ARG A 43 -11.92 -6.83 -2.55
N TYR A 44 -13.25 -6.89 -2.54
CA TYR A 44 -14.02 -7.94 -1.89
C TYR A 44 -13.71 -9.32 -2.49
N ALA A 45 -13.61 -9.42 -3.82
CA ALA A 45 -13.30 -10.67 -4.50
C ALA A 45 -11.91 -11.21 -4.12
N ARG A 46 -10.89 -10.35 -4.03
CA ARG A 46 -9.51 -10.77 -3.69
C ARG A 46 -9.24 -10.95 -2.19
N ALA A 47 -10.01 -10.32 -1.32
CA ALA A 47 -9.82 -10.46 0.12
C ALA A 47 -10.12 -11.90 0.59
N ASN A 48 -9.33 -12.42 1.52
CA ASN A 48 -9.60 -13.72 2.16
C ASN A 48 -10.70 -13.56 3.22
N HIS A 49 -10.64 -12.45 3.96
CA HIS A 49 -11.56 -12.14 5.05
C HIS A 49 -12.13 -10.73 4.86
N VAL A 50 -13.44 -10.56 5.05
CA VAL A 50 -14.09 -9.25 5.08
C VAL A 50 -15.01 -9.20 6.28
N PHE A 51 -14.78 -8.25 7.17
CA PHE A 51 -15.53 -8.16 8.42
C PHE A 51 -15.61 -6.72 8.89
N VAL A 52 -16.57 -6.47 9.79
CA VAL A 52 -16.72 -5.20 10.48
C VAL A 52 -16.38 -5.40 11.94
N GLY A 53 -15.55 -4.52 12.48
CA GLY A 53 -15.16 -4.55 13.88
C GLY A 53 -14.72 -3.20 14.43
N VAL A 54 -14.60 -3.13 15.75
CA VAL A 54 -14.12 -1.94 16.48
C VAL A 54 -12.67 -2.12 16.84
N VAL A 55 -11.84 -1.12 16.54
CA VAL A 55 -10.42 -1.11 16.91
C VAL A 55 -10.31 -0.76 18.39
N THR A 56 -9.74 -1.65 19.20
CA THR A 56 -9.63 -1.46 20.65
C THR A 56 -8.21 -1.19 21.12
N ALA A 57 -7.20 -1.54 20.33
CA ALA A 57 -5.80 -1.27 20.65
C ALA A 57 -4.96 -1.15 19.39
N LYS A 58 -3.85 -0.41 19.50
CA LYS A 58 -2.78 -0.29 18.50
C LYS A 58 -1.46 -0.55 19.21
N HIS A 59 -0.62 -1.42 18.67
CA HIS A 59 0.77 -1.52 19.08
C HIS A 59 1.67 -1.60 17.85
N ARG A 60 2.93 -1.22 18.03
CA ARG A 60 3.96 -1.30 17.00
C ARG A 60 4.80 -2.54 17.24
N GLU A 61 4.86 -3.43 16.26
CA GLU A 61 5.74 -4.59 16.26
C GLU A 61 7.03 -4.19 15.54
N VAL A 62 8.12 -4.10 16.30
CA VAL A 62 9.46 -3.80 15.77
C VAL A 62 10.04 -5.10 15.21
N ARG A 63 10.39 -5.10 13.93
CA ARG A 63 10.96 -6.25 13.21
C ARG A 63 12.40 -6.03 12.78
N ASP A 64 12.83 -4.79 12.59
CA ASP A 64 14.20 -4.50 12.18
C ASP A 64 14.74 -3.19 12.80
N PRO A 65 16.07 -3.02 12.87
CA PRO A 65 16.68 -1.83 13.50
C PRO A 65 16.46 -0.53 12.72
N SER A 66 16.26 -0.60 11.40
CA SER A 66 15.98 0.56 10.55
C SER A 66 14.51 0.98 10.61
N GLY A 67 13.64 0.07 11.05
CA GLY A 67 12.20 0.24 11.20
C GLY A 67 11.42 0.30 9.88
N ALA A 68 12.03 -0.17 8.79
CA ALA A 68 11.42 -0.25 7.47
C ALA A 68 10.33 -1.33 7.39
N ASP A 69 10.53 -2.45 8.08
CA ASP A 69 9.64 -3.62 8.09
C ASP A 69 8.68 -3.66 9.29
N ASP A 70 8.71 -2.60 10.09
CA ASP A 70 7.88 -2.47 11.28
C ASP A 70 6.40 -2.40 10.93
N ARG A 71 5.60 -3.01 11.80
CA ARG A 71 4.15 -3.16 11.59
C ARG A 71 3.37 -2.47 12.69
N PHE A 72 2.25 -1.86 12.32
CA PHE A 72 1.20 -1.61 13.30
C PHE A 72 0.29 -2.84 13.36
N ILE A 73 0.04 -3.28 14.58
CA ILE A 73 -0.86 -4.38 14.88
C ILE A 73 -2.05 -3.79 15.64
N TYR A 74 -3.22 -3.82 15.00
CA TYR A 74 -4.46 -3.35 15.55
C TYR A 74 -5.26 -4.51 16.12
N THR A 75 -5.66 -4.43 17.39
CA THR A 75 -6.63 -5.38 17.94
C THR A 75 -8.03 -4.92 17.55
N VAL A 76 -8.77 -5.78 16.85
CA VAL A 76 -10.12 -5.52 16.38
C VAL A 76 -11.08 -6.53 17.01
N ILE A 77 -12.16 -6.02 17.60
CA ILE A 77 -13.28 -6.84 18.06
C ILE A 77 -14.31 -6.93 16.94
N VAL A 78 -14.41 -8.10 16.34
CA VAL A 78 -15.29 -8.39 15.21
C VAL A 78 -16.75 -8.37 15.68
N ASN A 79 -17.59 -7.66 14.94
CA ASN A 79 -19.04 -7.59 15.15
C ASN A 79 -19.81 -8.40 14.11
N LYS A 80 -19.35 -8.38 12.86
CA LYS A 80 -20.03 -9.02 11.74
C LYS A 80 -19.04 -9.44 10.67
N GLU A 81 -19.19 -10.64 10.16
CA GLU A 81 -18.43 -11.14 9.03
C GLU A 81 -19.25 -11.05 7.75
N TYR A 82 -18.56 -10.77 6.65
CA TYR A 82 -19.11 -10.74 5.30
C TYR A 82 -18.43 -11.75 4.39
N LYS A 83 -17.18 -12.14 4.67
CA LYS A 83 -16.43 -13.14 3.90
C LYS A 83 -15.36 -13.78 4.78
N GLY A 84 -15.14 -15.07 4.60
CA GLY A 84 -14.19 -15.85 5.39
C GLY A 84 -14.65 -15.99 6.84
N ASP A 85 -13.90 -16.77 7.61
CA ASP A 85 -14.11 -16.95 9.04
C ASP A 85 -13.00 -16.22 9.81
N VAL A 86 -13.35 -15.45 10.83
CA VAL A 86 -12.38 -14.78 11.70
C VAL A 86 -12.81 -14.90 13.16
N PRO A 87 -11.87 -15.04 14.11
CA PRO A 87 -12.22 -15.06 15.52
C PRO A 87 -12.78 -13.69 15.96
N ARG A 88 -13.64 -13.69 17.00
CA ARG A 88 -14.21 -12.48 17.61
C ARG A 88 -13.17 -11.41 17.95
N ARG A 89 -11.95 -11.80 18.28
CA ARG A 89 -10.79 -10.91 18.45
C ARG A 89 -9.75 -11.28 17.41
N VAL A 90 -9.45 -10.35 16.51
CA VAL A 90 -8.48 -10.50 15.42
C VAL A 90 -7.46 -9.38 15.46
N TYR A 91 -6.24 -9.66 15.00
CA TYR A 91 -5.17 -8.70 14.88
C TYR A 91 -5.01 -8.30 13.42
N VAL A 92 -5.25 -7.04 13.11
CA VAL A 92 -5.04 -6.49 11.76
C VAL A 92 -3.65 -5.90 11.69
N ALA A 93 -2.77 -6.52 10.91
CA ALA A 93 -1.41 -6.07 10.67
C ALA A 93 -1.35 -5.18 9.43
N THR A 94 -0.59 -4.10 9.52
CA THR A 94 -0.31 -3.17 8.42
C THR A 94 1.10 -2.62 8.53
N HIS A 95 1.69 -2.18 7.41
CA HIS A 95 2.92 -1.40 7.45
C HIS A 95 2.73 -0.12 8.28
N VAL A 96 3.79 0.32 8.98
CA VAL A 96 3.82 1.61 9.67
C VAL A 96 3.89 2.77 8.67
N GLN A 97 4.60 2.58 7.56
CA GLN A 97 4.85 3.62 6.58
C GLN A 97 3.75 3.66 5.51
N GLY A 98 3.19 4.84 5.27
CA GLY A 98 2.22 5.04 4.18
C GLY A 98 2.82 4.79 2.78
N THR A 99 4.12 5.05 2.61
CA THR A 99 4.88 4.73 1.39
C THR A 99 4.92 3.22 1.11
N ALA A 100 4.80 2.38 2.14
CA ALA A 100 4.66 0.92 2.03
C ALA A 100 3.19 0.46 2.04
N CYS A 101 2.25 1.34 1.68
CA CYS A 101 0.81 1.10 1.72
C CYS A 101 0.26 0.76 3.10
N GLY A 102 0.88 1.34 4.15
CA GLY A 102 0.35 1.28 5.50
C GLY A 102 -0.95 2.07 5.66
N ILE A 103 -1.87 1.57 6.49
CA ILE A 103 -3.08 2.29 6.93
C ILE A 103 -2.97 2.68 8.40
N ASP A 104 -3.60 3.80 8.77
CA ASP A 104 -3.77 4.20 10.16
C ASP A 104 -5.24 4.04 10.58
N LEU A 105 -5.49 3.12 11.51
CA LEU A 105 -6.80 2.89 12.11
C LEU A 105 -6.91 3.59 13.47
N GLN A 106 -8.04 4.26 13.70
CA GLN A 106 -8.28 4.98 14.94
C GLN A 106 -8.90 4.07 16.00
N ILE A 107 -8.34 4.08 17.21
CA ILE A 107 -8.91 3.38 18.37
C ILE A 107 -10.30 3.94 18.68
N GLY A 108 -11.24 3.05 19.00
CA GLY A 108 -12.65 3.38 19.23
C GLY A 108 -13.49 3.47 17.97
N SER A 109 -12.88 3.53 16.79
CA SER A 109 -13.60 3.59 15.52
C SER A 109 -13.94 2.20 14.98
N LYS A 110 -15.05 2.15 14.25
CA LYS A 110 -15.56 0.93 13.60
C LYS A 110 -15.21 0.94 12.13
N TYR A 111 -14.55 -0.12 11.66
CA TYR A 111 -14.09 -0.25 10.29
C TYR A 111 -14.70 -1.48 9.61
N LEU A 112 -14.94 -1.36 8.31
CA LEU A 112 -15.06 -2.48 7.39
C LEU A 112 -13.65 -2.81 6.92
N VAL A 113 -13.15 -3.97 7.32
CA VAL A 113 -11.78 -4.43 7.08
C VAL A 113 -11.78 -5.46 5.96
N PHE A 114 -10.89 -5.26 5.00
CA PHE A 114 -10.56 -6.22 3.95
C PHE A 114 -9.19 -6.83 4.28
N GLY A 115 -9.19 -8.07 4.74
CA GLY A 115 -8.03 -8.80 5.21
C GLY A 115 -7.55 -9.86 4.21
N LYS A 116 -6.23 -9.98 4.08
CA LYS A 116 -5.53 -11.03 3.34
C LYS A 116 -4.80 -11.97 4.31
N GLY A 117 -4.41 -13.13 3.79
CA GLY A 117 -3.75 -14.19 4.55
C GLY A 117 -4.74 -15.21 5.10
N ASP A 118 -4.26 -16.12 5.95
CA ASP A 118 -5.10 -17.00 6.75
C ASP A 118 -5.35 -16.39 8.13
N SER A 119 -6.47 -16.74 8.76
CA SER A 119 -6.86 -16.24 10.09
C SER A 119 -6.56 -17.21 11.23
N SER A 120 -5.79 -18.28 10.98
CA SER A 120 -5.62 -19.40 11.92
C SER A 120 -4.91 -19.00 13.20
N ASP A 121 -3.97 -18.05 13.10
CA ASP A 121 -3.24 -17.44 14.21
C ASP A 121 -3.95 -16.17 14.74
N ARG A 122 -5.17 -15.90 14.27
CA ARG A 122 -5.97 -14.71 14.54
C ARG A 122 -5.36 -13.43 13.99
N ARG A 123 -4.44 -13.50 13.02
CA ARG A 123 -3.86 -12.34 12.35
C ARG A 123 -4.37 -12.27 10.92
N VAL A 124 -4.56 -11.06 10.43
CA VAL A 124 -4.86 -10.79 9.02
C VAL A 124 -4.11 -9.54 8.60
N GLU A 125 -3.76 -9.44 7.32
CA GLU A 125 -3.06 -8.27 6.80
C GLU A 125 -4.01 -7.36 6.02
N SER A 126 -3.87 -6.05 6.20
CA SER A 126 -4.60 -5.06 5.42
C SER A 126 -3.73 -3.82 5.17
N GLY A 127 -3.81 -3.28 3.96
CA GLY A 127 -3.10 -2.08 3.54
C GLY A 127 -3.99 -1.13 2.74
N LEU A 128 -3.38 -0.02 2.31
CA LEU A 128 -4.08 1.13 1.74
C LEU A 128 -4.93 0.77 0.52
N CYS A 129 -4.47 -0.19 -0.28
CA CYS A 129 -5.16 -0.61 -1.48
C CYS A 129 -6.20 -1.71 -1.22
N ASP A 130 -6.27 -2.32 -0.04
CA ASP A 130 -7.18 -3.46 0.19
C ASP A 130 -8.64 -3.02 0.35
N GLY A 131 -8.90 -1.75 0.64
CA GLY A 131 -10.26 -1.19 0.72
C GLY A 131 -10.81 -1.04 2.13
N THR A 132 -9.99 -1.23 3.16
CA THR A 132 -10.38 -0.98 4.55
C THR A 132 -10.82 0.47 4.72
N ARG A 133 -12.04 0.67 5.24
CA ARG A 133 -12.67 1.99 5.39
C ARG A 133 -13.57 2.04 6.63
N LEU A 134 -14.00 3.25 7.01
CA LEU A 134 -14.96 3.41 8.10
C LEU A 134 -16.26 2.64 7.78
N ALA A 135 -16.79 1.97 8.81
CA ALA A 135 -18.02 1.20 8.69
C ALA A 135 -19.27 2.09 8.48
N SER A 136 -19.16 3.41 8.73
CA SER A 136 -20.22 4.38 8.43
C SER A 136 -20.58 4.45 6.95
N GLY A 137 -19.68 4.04 6.05
CA GLY A 137 -19.95 3.91 4.62
C GLY A 137 -20.85 2.72 4.24
N GLY A 138 -21.35 1.95 5.21
CA GLY A 138 -22.27 0.83 4.97
C GLY A 138 -21.56 -0.51 4.70
N PRO A 139 -22.34 -1.56 4.33
CA PRO A 139 -21.81 -2.89 4.04
C PRO A 139 -20.87 -2.89 2.82
N PRO A 140 -20.06 -3.93 2.60
CA PRO A 140 -19.21 -4.04 1.41
C PRO A 140 -20.05 -4.12 0.14
N VAL A 141 -19.65 -3.36 -0.89
CA VAL A 141 -20.20 -3.50 -2.25
C VAL A 141 -19.57 -4.71 -2.93
N THR A 142 -20.41 -5.69 -3.27
CA THR A 142 -19.97 -6.95 -3.88
C THR A 142 -20.36 -7.08 -5.35
N THR A 143 -21.22 -6.19 -5.84
CA THR A 143 -21.71 -6.17 -7.23
C THR A 143 -20.81 -5.29 -8.10
N GLY A 144 -20.66 -5.63 -9.38
CA GLY A 144 -19.87 -4.84 -10.34
C GLY A 144 -18.45 -5.32 -10.55
N LEU A 145 -18.16 -6.61 -10.29
CA LEU A 145 -17.00 -7.24 -10.90
C LEU A 145 -17.13 -7.04 -12.41
N PRO A 146 -16.08 -6.62 -13.14
CA PRO A 146 -16.10 -6.76 -14.57
C PRO A 146 -16.24 -8.25 -14.85
N THR A 147 -17.44 -8.65 -15.30
CA THR A 147 -17.56 -9.81 -16.17
C THR A 147 -16.43 -9.62 -17.18
N SER A 148 -15.48 -10.56 -17.21
CA SER A 148 -14.45 -10.54 -18.23
C SER A 148 -15.19 -10.60 -19.56
N THR A 149 -15.49 -9.44 -20.14
CA THR A 149 -15.84 -9.35 -21.53
C THR A 149 -14.56 -9.80 -22.21
N THR A 150 -14.54 -11.06 -22.64
CA THR A 150 -13.59 -11.59 -23.60
C THR A 150 -13.68 -10.69 -24.82
N VAL A 151 -12.97 -9.57 -24.78
CA VAL A 151 -12.69 -8.78 -25.97
C VAL A 151 -11.56 -9.54 -26.63
N THR A 152 -11.92 -10.43 -27.55
CA THR A 152 -10.99 -11.06 -28.48
C THR A 152 -10.12 -9.95 -29.07
N PRO A 153 -8.79 -9.96 -28.89
CA PRO A 153 -7.94 -8.96 -29.51
C PRO A 153 -8.04 -9.14 -31.02
N THR A 154 -8.77 -8.25 -31.69
CA THR A 154 -8.79 -8.21 -33.15
C THR A 154 -7.50 -7.49 -33.55
N CYS A 155 -6.50 -8.25 -33.97
CA CYS A 155 -5.30 -7.70 -34.59
C CYS A 155 -5.70 -6.95 -35.87
N SER A 156 -5.79 -5.62 -35.78
CA SER A 156 -5.87 -4.76 -36.96
C SER A 156 -4.46 -4.54 -37.50
N THR A 157 -4.13 -5.24 -38.57
CA THR A 157 -2.94 -4.99 -39.39
C THR A 157 -2.96 -3.56 -39.94
N SER A 158 -2.07 -2.71 -39.41
CA SER A 158 -1.82 -1.37 -39.93
C SER A 158 -0.99 -1.46 -41.20
N THR A 159 -1.59 -1.16 -42.35
CA THR A 159 -0.87 -0.96 -43.61
C THR A 159 -0.47 0.51 -43.68
N ALA A 160 0.83 0.80 -43.64
CA ALA A 160 1.38 2.14 -43.83
C ALA A 160 1.49 2.46 -45.34
N PRO A 161 1.10 3.66 -45.81
CA PRO A 161 1.41 4.10 -47.16
C PRO A 161 2.83 4.67 -47.23
N SER A 162 3.60 4.22 -48.23
CA SER A 162 4.90 4.76 -48.60
C SER A 162 4.71 5.96 -49.53
N THR A 163 5.36 7.08 -49.21
CA THR A 163 5.67 8.17 -50.14
C THR A 163 7.12 8.55 -49.97
#